data_AF-A0AA51DWT8-F1
#
_entry.id   AF-A0AA51DWT8-F1
#
_cell.length_a   1.000
_cell.length_b   1.000
_cell.length_c   1.000
_cell.angle_alpha   90.00
_cell.angle_beta   90.00
_cell.angle_gamma   90.00
#
_symmetry.space_group_name_H-M   'P 1'
#
loop_
_entity.id
_entity.type
_entity.pdbx_description
1 polymer ?
#
loop_
_entity_poly.entity_id
_entity_poly.type
_entity_poly.pdbx_seq_one_letter_code
_entity_poly.pdbx_strand_id
1 'polypeptide(L)'
;MDIIFIGISEDMSSTCNVVRLAAGILNYKKVHIINFGNLSTGIGLQVMKAAVMAEDGHSAEEIEEYIINTMQEKVKTSFIVDTLTYLYRGGRCSSRL
;
A
#
# COMPACT_ATOMS: atom_id res chain seq x y z
N MET A 1 -0.46 -12.04 -17.48
CA MET A 1 -0.47 -12.13 -16.01
C MET A 1 -0.88 -10.76 -15.51
N ASP A 2 -1.62 -10.69 -14.42
CA ASP A 2 -1.96 -9.43 -13.76
C ASP A 2 -1.15 -9.34 -12.47
N ILE A 3 -0.68 -8.13 -12.13
CA ILE A 3 0.17 -7.88 -10.96
C ILE A 3 -0.59 -6.94 -10.04
N ILE A 4 -0.81 -7.36 -8.80
CA ILE A 4 -1.36 -6.49 -7.76
C ILE A 4 -0.20 -6.05 -6.87
N PHE A 5 0.08 -4.75 -6.88
CA PHE A 5 1.08 -4.14 -6.03
C PHE A 5 0.40 -3.30 -4.95
N ILE A 6 0.55 -3.72 -3.69
CA ILE A 6 0.05 -2.98 -2.52
C ILE A 6 1.24 -2.32 -1.83
N GLY A 7 1.30 -0.99 -1.93
CA GLY A 7 2.42 -0.21 -1.41
C GLY A 7 2.16 0.42 -0.05
N ILE A 8 3.25 0.88 0.59
CA ILE A 8 3.16 1.83 1.70
C ILE A 8 2.51 3.14 1.24
N SER A 9 1.91 3.87 2.20
CA SER A 9 1.35 5.20 1.96
C SER A 9 2.26 6.08 1.09
N GLU A 10 1.67 6.70 0.07
CA GLU A 10 2.36 7.64 -0.81
C GLU A 10 2.83 8.91 -0.10
N ASP A 11 2.22 9.24 1.04
CA ASP A 11 2.68 10.34 1.91
C ASP A 11 4.03 10.01 2.60
N MET A 12 4.39 8.73 2.66
CA MET A 12 5.58 8.25 3.37
C MET A 12 6.71 7.82 2.41
N SER A 13 6.36 7.39 1.19
CA SER A 13 7.30 6.88 0.19
C SER A 13 6.83 7.11 -1.26
N SER A 14 7.78 7.32 -2.16
CA SER A 14 7.53 7.40 -3.61
C SER A 14 7.42 6.04 -4.30
N THR A 15 7.45 4.92 -3.56
CA THR A 15 7.49 3.56 -4.14
C THR A 15 6.38 3.31 -5.15
N CYS A 16 5.12 3.65 -4.85
CA CYS A 16 4.01 3.47 -5.81
C CYS A 16 4.23 4.26 -7.11
N ASN A 17 4.77 5.48 -7.02
CA ASN A 17 5.12 6.29 -8.20
C ASN A 17 6.26 5.66 -9.01
N VAL A 18 7.25 5.07 -8.35
CA VAL A 18 8.33 4.34 -9.03
C VAL A 18 7.77 3.11 -9.76
N VAL A 19 6.83 2.38 -9.16
CA VAL A 19 6.17 1.24 -9.82
C VAL A 19 5.35 1.71 -11.02
N ARG A 20 4.58 2.80 -10.90
CA ARG A 20 3.86 3.42 -12.05
C ARG A 20 4.81 3.80 -13.18
N LEU A 21 5.94 4.42 -12.84
CA LEU A 21 6.96 4.81 -13.82
C LEU A 21 7.55 3.58 -14.52
N ALA A 22 7.94 2.56 -13.77
CA ALA A 22 8.47 1.31 -14.32
C ALA A 22 7.46 0.62 -15.24
N ALA A 23 6.19 0.56 -14.83
CA ALA A 23 5.10 0.03 -15.66
C ALA A 23 4.95 0.81 -16.97
N GLY A 24 5.03 2.14 -16.92
CA GLY A 24 5.01 3.01 -18.09
C GLY A 24 6.19 2.76 -19.04
N ILE A 25 7.42 2.70 -18.51
CA ILE A 25 8.63 2.41 -19.30
C ILE A 25 8.53 1.06 -20.01
N LEU A 26 8.00 0.06 -19.31
CA LEU A 26 7.83 -1.30 -19.84
C LEU A 26 6.57 -1.47 -20.69
N ASN A 27 5.75 -0.43 -20.84
CA ASN A 27 4.42 -0.49 -21.46
C ASN A 27 3.52 -1.61 -20.88
N TYR A 28 3.70 -1.92 -19.59
CA TYR A 28 2.99 -2.98 -18.91
C TYR A 28 1.72 -2.44 -18.26
N LYS A 29 0.56 -2.75 -18.85
CA LYS A 29 -0.75 -2.22 -18.43
C LYS A 29 -1.47 -3.07 -17.40
N LYS A 30 -0.98 -4.28 -17.13
CA LYS A 30 -1.63 -5.27 -16.26
C LYS A 30 -1.12 -5.20 -14.82
N VAL A 31 -0.94 -3.99 -14.31
CA VAL A 31 -0.48 -3.75 -12.94
C VAL A 31 -1.45 -2.83 -12.21
N HIS A 32 -1.96 -3.31 -11.09
CA HIS A 32 -2.91 -2.62 -10.21
C HIS A 32 -2.12 -2.12 -9.01
N ILE A 33 -2.01 -0.80 -8.87
CA ILE A 33 -1.11 -0.15 -7.91
C ILE A 33 -1.96 0.52 -6.85
N ILE A 34 -2.06 -0.12 -5.69
CA ILE A 34 -2.96 0.26 -4.61
C ILE A 34 -2.19 1.07 -3.56
N ASN A 35 -2.55 2.35 -3.39
CA ASN A 35 -2.13 3.18 -2.26
C ASN A 35 -3.09 2.97 -1.09
N PHE A 36 -2.63 2.29 -0.04
CA PHE A 36 -3.51 1.95 1.09
C PHE A 36 -3.41 2.92 2.28
N GLY A 37 -2.47 3.87 2.27
CA GLY A 37 -2.36 4.84 3.36
C GLY A 37 -1.94 4.23 4.71
N ASN A 38 -1.35 3.03 4.73
CA ASN A 38 -0.91 2.33 5.94
C ASN A 38 0.53 1.83 5.79
N LEU A 39 1.07 1.19 6.82
CA LEU A 39 2.44 0.70 6.89
C LEU A 39 2.55 -0.66 7.61
N SER A 40 3.70 -1.31 7.47
CA SER A 40 4.03 -2.56 8.19
C SER A 40 2.94 -3.64 8.02
N THR A 41 2.55 -4.32 9.10
CA THR A 41 1.54 -5.39 9.12
C THR A 41 0.17 -4.93 8.58
N GLY A 42 -0.15 -3.63 8.64
CA GLY A 42 -1.36 -3.09 8.02
C GLY A 42 -1.39 -3.29 6.50
N ILE A 43 -0.21 -3.23 5.85
CA ILE A 43 -0.05 -3.61 4.43
C ILE A 43 -0.20 -5.14 4.28
N GLY A 44 0.50 -5.89 5.13
CA GLY A 44 0.52 -7.35 5.09
C GLY A 44 -0.88 -7.98 5.13
N LEU A 45 -1.77 -7.48 5.99
CA LEU A 45 -3.16 -7.99 6.10
C LEU A 45 -3.92 -7.92 4.77
N GLN A 46 -3.67 -6.89 3.96
CA GLN A 46 -4.33 -6.78 2.66
C GLN A 46 -3.68 -7.67 1.61
N VAL A 47 -2.35 -7.78 1.62
CA VAL A 47 -1.64 -8.68 0.70
C VAL A 47 -2.13 -10.11 0.91
N MET A 48 -2.29 -10.53 2.16
CA MET A 48 -2.86 -11.83 2.49
C MET A 48 -4.31 -11.96 2.00
N LYS A 49 -5.15 -10.94 2.19
CA LYS A 49 -6.54 -10.97 1.71
C LYS A 49 -6.61 -11.01 0.17
N ALA A 50 -5.76 -10.26 -0.51
CA ALA A 50 -5.63 -10.24 -1.96
C ALA A 50 -5.21 -11.60 -2.50
N ALA A 51 -4.23 -12.24 -1.85
CA ALA A 51 -3.77 -13.58 -2.22
C ALA A 51 -4.90 -14.61 -2.10
N VAL A 52 -5.65 -14.61 -0.99
CA VAL A 52 -6.81 -15.50 -0.82
C VAL A 52 -7.86 -15.26 -1.90
N MET A 53 -8.20 -13.99 -2.20
CA MET A 53 -9.18 -13.70 -3.25
C MET A 53 -8.71 -14.14 -4.64
N ALA A 54 -7.41 -14.01 -4.93
CA ALA A 54 -6.82 -14.49 -6.17
C ALA A 54 -6.86 -16.02 -6.28
N GLU A 55 -6.60 -16.74 -5.17
CA GLU A 55 -6.76 -18.19 -5.09
C GLU A 55 -8.22 -18.62 -5.28
N ASP A 56 -9.17 -17.83 -4.79
CA ASP A 56 -10.61 -18.01 -4.99
C ASP A 56 -11.08 -17.64 -6.42
N GLY A 57 -10.18 -17.17 -7.29
CA GLY A 57 -10.45 -16.91 -8.71
C GLY A 57 -11.01 -15.52 -9.03
N HIS A 58 -10.94 -14.56 -8.10
CA HIS A 58 -11.35 -13.19 -8.36
C HIS A 58 -10.39 -12.49 -9.34
N SER A 59 -10.91 -11.55 -10.13
CA SER A 59 -10.11 -10.73 -11.04
C SER A 59 -9.25 -9.72 -10.27
N ALA A 60 -8.21 -9.20 -10.92
CA ALA A 60 -7.36 -8.19 -10.29
C ALA A 60 -8.13 -6.89 -10.00
N GLU A 61 -9.08 -6.53 -10.87
CA GLU A 61 -10.00 -5.41 -10.68
C GLU A 61 -10.92 -5.61 -9.47
N GLU A 62 -11.50 -6.80 -9.31
CA GLU A 62 -12.36 -7.13 -8.16
C GLU A 62 -11.59 -7.06 -6.83
N ILE A 63 -10.35 -7.54 -6.84
CA ILE A 63 -9.46 -7.49 -5.67
C ILE A 63 -9.08 -6.04 -5.36
N GLU A 64 -8.70 -5.26 -6.37
CA GLU A 64 -8.39 -3.84 -6.21
C GLU A 64 -9.57 -3.07 -5.61
N GLU A 65 -10.77 -3.26 -6.17
CA GLU A 65 -11.99 -2.61 -5.70
C GLU A 65 -12.31 -3.00 -4.25
N TYR A 66 -12.22 -4.29 -3.91
CA TYR A 66 -12.45 -4.75 -2.54
C TYR A 66 -11.48 -4.13 -1.54
N ILE A 67 -10.20 -4.06 -1.89
CA ILE A 67 -9.18 -3.50 -1.00
C ILE A 67 -9.44 -2.00 -0.79
N ILE A 68 -9.69 -1.25 -1.87
CA ILE A 68 -9.92 0.21 -1.82
C ILE A 68 -11.20 0.54 -1.08
N ASN A 69 -12.30 -0.17 -1.35
CA ASN A 69 -13.62 0.20 -0.83
C ASN A 69 -13.96 -0.44 0.52
N THR A 70 -13.27 -1.52 0.91
CA THR A 70 -13.63 -2.27 2.14
C THR A 70 -12.48 -2.37 3.14
N MET A 71 -11.27 -2.72 2.69
CA MET A 71 -10.18 -2.98 3.62
C MET A 71 -9.59 -1.70 4.21
N GLN A 72 -9.49 -0.61 3.44
CA GLN A 72 -8.84 0.64 3.89
C GLN A 72 -9.53 1.23 5.13
N GLU A 73 -10.86 1.13 5.19
CA GLU A 73 -11.62 1.63 6.33
C GLU A 73 -11.42 0.78 7.60
N LYS A 74 -11.26 -0.53 7.42
CA LYS A 74 -11.21 -1.52 8.51
C LYS A 74 -9.83 -1.67 9.13
N VAL A 75 -8.75 -1.40 8.39
CA VAL A 75 -7.38 -1.59 8.87
C VAL A 75 -6.83 -0.28 9.40
N LYS A 76 -6.67 -0.20 10.73
CA LYS A 76 -5.99 0.89 11.42
C LYS A 76 -4.73 0.38 12.08
N THR A 77 -3.66 1.16 11.97
CA THR A 77 -2.38 0.85 12.62
C THR A 77 -2.03 1.98 13.58
N SER A 78 -1.58 1.62 14.76
CA SER A 78 -1.04 2.54 15.76
C SER A 78 0.21 1.91 16.34
N PHE A 79 1.17 2.75 16.72
CA PHE A 79 2.43 2.30 17.28
C PHE A 79 2.89 3.32 18.33
N ILE A 80 3.65 2.84 19.31
CA ILE A 80 4.28 3.67 20.34
C ILE A 80 5.78 3.64 20.06
N VAL A 81 6.44 4.79 20.17
CA VAL A 81 7.89 4.92 20.00
C VAL A 81 8.51 5.43 21.29
N ASP A 82 9.72 4.96 21.59
CA ASP A 82 10.50 5.46 22.73
C ASP A 82 10.93 6.92 22.52
N THR A 83 11.11 7.34 21.26
CA THR A 83 11.47 8.72 20.90
C THR A 83 10.96 9.12 19.51
N LEU A 84 10.53 10.38 19.38
CA LEU A 84 10.16 11.00 18.10
C LEU A 84 11.37 11.43 17.26
N THR A 85 12.59 11.40 17.82
CA THR A 85 13.81 11.91 17.14
C THR A 85 14.00 11.33 15.74
N TYR A 86 13.76 10.02 15.56
CA TYR A 86 13.96 9.36 14.28
C TYR A 86 12.87 9.69 13.25
N LEU A 87 11.61 9.79 13.67
CA LEU A 87 10.53 10.20 12.78
C LEU A 87 10.72 11.65 12.29
N TYR A 88 11.20 12.53 13.18
CA TYR A 88 11.53 13.90 12.82
C TYR A 88 12.72 14.00 11.87
N ARG A 89 13.86 13.37 12.21
CA ARG A 89 15.04 13.36 11.33
C ARG A 89 14.76 12.70 9.98
N GLY A 90 13.85 11.72 9.98
CA GLY A 90 13.35 11.09 8.78
C GLY A 90 12.37 11.96 8.00
N GLY A 91 11.83 13.06 8.53
CA GLY A 91 10.83 13.88 7.85
C GLY A 91 9.43 13.25 7.77
N ARG A 92 9.15 12.23 8.59
CA ARG A 92 7.86 11.53 8.68
C ARG A 92 7.01 12.01 9.86
N CYS A 93 7.53 12.99 10.61
CA CYS A 93 6.84 13.73 11.64
C CYS A 93 7.32 15.19 11.60
N SER A 94 6.38 16.14 11.57
CA SER A 94 6.69 17.56 11.58
C SER A 94 7.19 17.99 12.96
N SER A 95 8.06 19.02 13.02
CA SER A 95 8.49 19.62 14.30
C SER A 95 7.47 20.55 14.93
N ARG A 96 6.31 20.77 14.30
CA ARG A 96 5.25 21.60 14.86
C ARG A 96 4.33 20.71 15.69
N LEU A 97 4.54 20.75 17.00
CA LEU A 97 3.48 20.58 17.99
C LEU A 97 2.87 21.95 18.28
#